data_AF-A0A7W7K5E2-F1
#
_entry.id   AF-A0A7W7K5E2-F1
#
_cell.length_a   1.000
_cell.length_b   1.000
_cell.length_c   1.000
_cell.angle_alpha   90.00
_cell.angle_beta   90.00
_cell.angle_gamma   90.00
#
_symmetry.space_group_name_H-M   'P 1'
#
loop_
_entity.id
_entity.type
_entity.pdbx_description
1 polymer ?
#
loop_
_entity_poly.entity_id
_entity_poly.type
_entity_poly.pdbx_seq_one_letter_code
_entity_poly.pdbx_strand_id
1 'polypeptide(L)'
;MAYREKTAWLTLICMIVAYGIYFPMMALRDTQPTLFDILWAFGIIAGLQAVAVIIGSIVLAIQTEPTARRADERDKAIARRGASAGFYVLMAGTILVGVVMPFTEPAPKIVNTTLLALVIAQAVSLVLVLMSYRRGWHG
;
A
#
# COMPACT_ATOMS: atom_id res chain seq x y z
N MET A 1 21.72 -4.67 3.16
CA MET A 1 20.38 -4.39 2.58
C MET A 1 20.40 -3.00 2.02
N ALA A 2 20.02 -2.84 0.76
CA ALA A 2 19.98 -1.53 0.11
C ALA A 2 19.01 -0.59 0.88
N TYR A 3 19.29 0.72 0.89
CA TYR A 3 18.41 1.71 1.53
C TYR A 3 16.95 1.55 1.10
N ARG A 4 16.71 1.31 -0.19
CA ARG A 4 15.38 1.08 -0.77
C ARG A 4 14.71 -0.20 -0.31
N GLU A 5 15.47 -1.26 -0.06
CA GLU A 5 14.95 -2.52 0.47
C GLU A 5 14.43 -2.32 1.91
N LYS A 6 15.18 -1.58 2.73
CA LYS A 6 14.76 -1.23 4.11
C LYS A 6 13.51 -0.36 4.11
N THR A 7 13.44 0.66 3.24
CA THR A 7 12.27 1.53 3.15
C THR A 7 11.05 0.78 2.59
N ALA A 8 11.23 -0.14 1.63
CA ALA A 8 10.14 -0.97 1.12
C ALA A 8 9.57 -1.90 2.20
N TRP A 9 10.44 -2.53 3.00
CA TRP A 9 10.04 -3.32 4.17
C TRP A 9 9.31 -2.49 5.21
N LEU A 10 9.83 -1.31 5.56
CA LEU A 10 9.21 -0.40 6.51
C LEU A 10 7.78 -0.05 6.05
N THR A 11 7.62 0.39 4.80
CA THR A 11 6.31 0.75 4.25
C THR A 11 5.36 -0.45 4.25
N LEU A 12 5.83 -1.63 3.86
CA LEU A 12 5.02 -2.84 3.83
C LEU A 12 4.55 -3.27 5.23
N ILE A 13 5.43 -3.23 6.24
CA ILE A 13 5.09 -3.57 7.62
C ILE A 13 4.10 -2.55 8.19
N CYS A 14 4.37 -1.25 8.04
CA CYS A 14 3.45 -0.20 8.48
C CYS A 14 2.07 -0.36 7.84
N MET A 15 2.05 -0.73 6.56
CA MET A 15 0.81 -0.94 5.81
C MET A 15 0.03 -2.16 6.28
N ILE A 16 0.69 -3.29 6.52
CA ILE A 16 0.08 -4.51 7.06
C ILE A 16 -0.51 -4.25 8.44
N VAL A 17 0.22 -3.55 9.32
CA VAL A 17 -0.27 -3.23 10.67
C VAL A 17 -1.47 -2.29 10.59
N ALA A 18 -1.35 -1.18 9.87
CA ALA A 18 -2.39 -0.17 9.78
C ALA A 18 -3.70 -0.73 9.20
N TYR A 19 -3.61 -1.37 8.02
CA TYR A 19 -4.80 -1.86 7.33
C TYR A 19 -5.27 -3.23 7.83
N GLY A 20 -4.37 -4.03 8.42
CA GLY A 20 -4.74 -5.25 9.13
C GLY A 20 -5.57 -4.99 10.38
N ILE A 21 -5.51 -3.78 10.96
CA ILE A 21 -6.41 -3.36 12.03
C ILE A 21 -7.71 -2.77 11.46
N TYR A 22 -7.61 -1.89 10.46
CA TYR A 22 -8.76 -1.19 9.89
C TYR A 22 -9.84 -2.12 9.33
N PHE A 23 -9.46 -3.04 8.43
CA PHE A 23 -10.45 -3.85 7.70
C PHE A 23 -11.23 -4.81 8.61
N PRO A 24 -10.60 -5.56 9.54
CA PRO A 24 -11.33 -6.36 10.51
C PRO A 24 -12.20 -5.50 11.42
N MET A 25 -11.71 -4.35 11.88
CA MET A 25 -12.51 -3.44 12.72
C MET A 25 -13.76 -2.95 11.99
N MET A 26 -13.69 -2.68 10.69
CA MET A 26 -14.84 -2.27 9.89
C MET A 26 -15.77 -3.44 9.54
N ALA A 27 -15.22 -4.64 9.36
CA ALA A 27 -16.00 -5.85 9.03
C ALA A 27 -16.74 -6.44 10.23
N LEU A 28 -16.22 -6.26 11.46
CA LEU A 28 -16.79 -6.77 12.70
C LEU A 28 -17.78 -5.79 13.37
N ARG A 29 -18.09 -4.65 12.74
CA ARG A 29 -19.10 -3.73 13.28
C ARG A 29 -20.50 -4.29 13.08
N ASP A 30 -21.27 -4.30 14.17
CA ASP A 30 -22.69 -4.69 14.15
C ASP A 30 -23.58 -3.69 13.41
N THR A 31 -23.17 -2.41 13.37
CA THR A 31 -23.90 -1.34 12.69
C THR A 31 -23.23 -0.98 11.36
N GLN A 32 -24.04 -0.76 10.33
CA GLN A 32 -23.52 -0.29 9.05
C GLN A 32 -22.86 1.08 9.22
N PRO A 33 -21.56 1.21 8.92
CA PRO A 33 -20.84 2.45 9.08
C PRO A 33 -21.34 3.49 8.08
N THR A 34 -21.41 4.75 8.50
CA THR A 34 -21.70 5.85 7.58
C THR A 34 -20.49 6.11 6.68
N LEU A 35 -20.71 6.78 5.54
CA LEU A 35 -19.62 7.20 4.66
C LEU A 35 -18.59 8.07 5.41
N PHE A 36 -19.06 8.92 6.33
CA PHE A 36 -18.19 9.76 7.14
C PHE A 36 -17.34 8.93 8.11
N ASP A 37 -17.90 7.91 8.77
CA ASP A 37 -17.15 7.02 9.65
C ASP A 37 -16.03 6.29 8.91
N ILE A 38 -16.32 5.81 7.70
CA ILE A 38 -15.34 5.14 6.84
C ILE A 38 -14.19 6.09 6.50
N LEU A 39 -14.51 7.29 6.02
CA LEU A 39 -13.52 8.29 5.63
C LEU A 39 -12.68 8.76 6.83
N TRP A 40 -13.32 8.99 7.98
CA TRP A 40 -12.65 9.45 9.19
C TRP A 40 -11.70 8.39 9.74
N ALA A 41 -12.17 7.15 9.90
CA ALA A 41 -11.35 6.05 10.41
C ALA A 41 -10.20 5.71 9.45
N PHE A 42 -10.47 5.66 8.15
CA PHE A 42 -9.43 5.41 7.14
C PHE A 42 -8.42 6.55 7.11
N GLY A 43 -8.88 7.80 7.14
CA GLY A 43 -8.02 8.99 7.13
C GLY A 43 -7.05 9.03 8.32
N ILE A 44 -7.52 8.71 9.52
CA ILE A 44 -6.66 8.64 10.71
C ILE A 44 -5.60 7.55 10.56
N ILE A 45 -6.00 6.34 10.16
CA ILE A 45 -5.09 5.20 10.05
C ILE A 45 -4.07 5.39 8.92
N ALA A 46 -4.53 5.86 7.76
CA ALA A 46 -3.65 6.20 6.63
C ALA A 46 -2.72 7.36 6.98
N GLY A 47 -3.20 8.37 7.72
CA GLY A 47 -2.39 9.48 8.22
C GLY A 47 -1.30 9.01 9.17
N LEU A 48 -1.65 8.16 10.15
CA LEU A 48 -0.68 7.57 11.08
C LEU A 48 0.35 6.71 10.34
N GLN A 49 -0.08 5.91 9.36
CA GLN A 49 0.82 5.12 8.52
C GLN A 49 1.77 6.01 7.72
N ALA A 50 1.27 7.08 7.09
CA ALA A 50 2.10 8.05 6.37
C ALA A 50 3.14 8.68 7.30
N VAL A 51 2.74 9.14 8.49
CA VAL A 51 3.66 9.72 9.49
C VAL A 51 4.72 8.70 9.91
N ALA A 52 4.33 7.45 10.19
CA ALA A 52 5.26 6.39 10.57
C ALA A 52 6.30 6.10 9.47
N VAL A 53 5.85 6.03 8.21
CA VAL A 53 6.73 5.82 7.06
C VAL A 53 7.67 7.01 6.85
N ILE A 54 7.17 8.24 6.99
CA ILE A 54 8.00 9.46 6.89
C ILE A 54 9.08 9.43 7.96
N ILE A 55 8.72 9.25 9.23
CA ILE A 55 9.68 9.21 10.33
C ILE A 55 10.71 8.10 10.12
N GLY A 56 10.26 6.88 9.80
CA GLY A 56 11.18 5.76 9.55
C GLY A 56 12.09 6.00 8.35
N SER A 57 11.59 6.63 7.28
CA SER A 57 12.41 6.99 6.11
C SER A 57 13.48 8.05 6.43
N ILE A 58 13.16 9.02 7.30
CA ILE A 58 14.09 10.04 7.79
C ILE A 58 15.17 9.39 8.65
N VAL A 59 14.79 8.55 9.61
CA VAL A 59 15.74 7.81 10.47
C VAL A 59 16.68 6.95 9.62
N LEU A 60 16.14 6.22 8.64
CA LEU A 60 16.95 5.43 7.72
C LEU A 60 17.88 6.32 6.88
N ALA A 61 17.42 7.50 6.46
CA ALA A 61 18.21 8.43 5.64
C ALA A 61 19.38 9.05 6.43
N ILE A 62 19.20 9.28 7.73
CA ILE A 62 20.27 9.77 8.61
C ILE A 62 21.34 8.68 8.83
N GLN A 63 20.92 7.41 8.88
CA GLN A 63 21.82 6.27 9.11
C GLN A 63 22.55 5.77 7.85
N THR A 64 22.20 6.26 6.65
CA THR A 64 22.82 5.80 5.39
C THR A 64 23.76 6.83 4.81
N GLU A 65 24.96 6.38 4.42
CA GLU A 65 25.95 7.24 3.78
C GLU A 65 25.42 7.83 2.45
N PRO A 66 25.75 9.09 2.11
CA PRO A 66 25.29 9.76 0.89
C PRO A 66 25.62 9.01 -0.40
N THR A 67 26.72 8.27 -0.42
CA THR A 67 27.19 7.45 -1.55
C THR A 67 26.28 6.25 -1.82
N ALA A 68 25.68 5.65 -0.78
CA ALA A 68 24.71 4.56 -0.89
C ALA A 68 23.30 5.03 -1.29
N ARG A 69 23.08 6.35 -1.42
CA ARG A 69 21.78 6.97 -1.75
C ARG A 69 21.56 7.13 -3.26
N ARG A 70 22.61 6.95 -4.07
CA ARG A 70 22.55 7.13 -5.53
C ARG A 70 21.75 5.98 -6.14
N ALA A 71 20.54 6.29 -6.63
CA ALA A 71 19.67 5.31 -7.25
C ALA A 71 20.30 4.84 -8.57
N ASP A 72 20.67 3.56 -8.62
CA ASP A 72 21.15 2.92 -9.83
C ASP A 72 20.00 2.78 -10.84
N GLU A 73 20.30 2.70 -12.13
CA GLU A 73 19.26 2.53 -13.17
C GLU A 73 18.42 1.26 -12.93
N ARG A 74 19.05 0.25 -12.35
CA ARG A 74 18.43 -1.00 -11.90
C ARG A 74 17.32 -0.76 -10.87
N ASP A 75 17.49 0.15 -9.92
CA ASP A 75 16.47 0.43 -8.91
C ASP A 75 15.22 1.08 -9.51
N LYS A 76 15.39 1.93 -10.53
CA LYS A 76 14.27 2.57 -11.22
C LYS A 76 13.46 1.55 -12.01
N ALA A 77 14.13 0.60 -12.66
CA ALA A 77 13.48 -0.46 -13.41
C ALA A 77 12.69 -1.41 -12.48
N ILE A 78 13.23 -1.74 -11.30
CA ILE A 78 12.53 -2.49 -10.24
C ILE A 78 11.26 -1.77 -9.79
N ALA A 79 11.38 -0.49 -9.44
CA ALA A 79 10.24 0.30 -8.99
C ALA A 79 9.14 0.38 -10.06
N ARG A 80 9.53 0.53 -11.33
CA ARG A 80 8.59 0.59 -12.46
C ARG A 80 7.83 -0.71 -12.65
N ARG A 81 8.51 -1.87 -12.53
CA ARG A 81 7.86 -3.20 -12.63
C ARG A 81 6.85 -3.43 -11.51
N GLY A 82 7.21 -3.07 -10.27
CA GLY A 82 6.29 -3.11 -9.14
C GLY A 82 5.06 -2.24 -9.37
N ALA A 83 5.26 -1.01 -9.84
CA ALA A 83 4.19 -0.08 -10.17
C ALA A 83 3.25 -0.61 -11.26
N SER A 84 3.79 -1.21 -12.34
CA SER A 84 2.98 -1.84 -13.38
C SER A 84 2.11 -2.98 -12.85
N ALA A 85 2.66 -3.84 -12.01
CA ALA A 85 1.88 -4.93 -11.41
C ALA A 85 0.80 -4.41 -10.46
N GLY A 86 1.12 -3.43 -9.61
CA GLY A 86 0.13 -2.74 -8.79
C GLY A 86 -0.97 -2.08 -9.62
N PHE A 87 -0.62 -1.50 -10.77
CA PHE A 87 -1.59 -0.91 -11.69
C PHE A 87 -2.57 -1.94 -12.24
N TYR A 88 -2.12 -3.14 -12.64
CA TYR A 88 -3.03 -4.19 -13.11
C TYR A 88 -3.98 -4.66 -12.00
N VAL A 89 -3.49 -4.80 -10.76
CA VAL A 89 -4.33 -5.15 -9.61
C VAL A 89 -5.35 -4.04 -9.32
N LEU A 90 -4.91 -2.78 -9.36
CA LEU A 90 -5.81 -1.64 -9.18
C LEU A 90 -6.88 -1.60 -10.26
N MET A 91 -6.51 -1.79 -11.53
CA MET A 91 -7.46 -1.85 -12.64
C MET A 91 -8.51 -2.94 -12.43
N ALA A 92 -8.11 -4.16 -12.06
CA ALA A 92 -9.05 -5.23 -11.77
C ALA A 92 -9.98 -4.87 -10.59
N GLY A 93 -9.44 -4.26 -9.54
CA GLY A 93 -10.22 -3.76 -8.40
C GLY A 93 -11.19 -2.65 -8.79
N THR A 94 -10.78 -1.69 -9.61
CA THR A 94 -11.64 -0.60 -10.09
C THR A 94 -12.75 -1.13 -10.99
N ILE A 95 -12.50 -2.16 -11.82
CA ILE A 95 -13.55 -2.81 -12.60
C ILE A 95 -14.57 -3.47 -11.67
N LEU A 96 -14.11 -4.22 -10.66
CA LEU A 96 -14.99 -4.85 -9.68
C LEU A 96 -15.85 -3.81 -8.94
N VAL A 97 -15.21 -2.75 -8.44
CA VAL A 97 -15.89 -1.76 -7.60
C VAL A 97 -16.72 -0.75 -8.39
N GLY A 98 -16.25 -0.35 -9.56
CA GLY A 98 -16.89 0.65 -10.41
C GLY A 98 -17.92 0.08 -11.38
N VAL A 99 -17.80 -1.19 -11.77
CA VAL A 99 -18.71 -1.81 -12.75
C VAL A 99 -19.64 -2.84 -12.12
N VAL A 100 -19.17 -3.65 -11.16
CA VAL A 100 -20.01 -4.74 -10.59
C VAL A 100 -20.78 -4.28 -9.37
N MET A 101 -20.09 -3.75 -8.35
CA MET A 101 -20.71 -3.43 -7.07
C MET A 101 -21.80 -2.35 -7.06
N PRO A 102 -21.85 -1.36 -7.97
CA PRO A 102 -22.95 -0.39 -7.99
C PRO A 102 -24.32 -1.02 -8.25
N PHE A 103 -24.35 -2.21 -8.84
CA PHE A 103 -25.59 -2.95 -9.11
C PHE A 103 -25.98 -3.92 -8.01
N THR A 104 -25.08 -4.21 -7.06
CA THR A 104 -25.27 -5.29 -6.08
C THR A 104 -25.18 -4.85 -4.62
N GLU A 105 -24.52 -3.73 -4.31
CA GLU A 105 -24.11 -3.39 -2.95
C GLU A 105 -24.40 -1.94 -2.57
N PRO A 106 -24.58 -1.64 -1.26
CA PRO A 106 -24.81 -0.28 -0.78
C PRO A 106 -23.53 0.56 -0.79
N ALA A 107 -23.69 1.90 -0.90
CA ALA A 107 -22.60 2.85 -1.04
C ALA A 107 -21.45 2.72 0.00
N PRO A 108 -21.69 2.48 1.31
CA PRO A 108 -20.59 2.33 2.28
C PRO A 108 -19.69 1.13 1.97
N LYS A 109 -20.26 0.03 1.48
CA LYS A 109 -19.51 -1.18 1.12
C LYS A 109 -18.67 -0.94 -0.13
N ILE A 110 -19.23 -0.24 -1.13
CA ILE A 110 -18.50 0.17 -2.35
C ILE A 110 -17.26 0.98 -1.98
N VAL A 111 -17.38 1.96 -1.09
CA VAL A 111 -16.25 2.79 -0.66
C VAL A 111 -15.20 1.96 0.07
N ASN A 112 -15.61 1.14 1.05
CA ASN A 112 -14.67 0.31 1.80
C ASN A 112 -13.93 -0.69 0.87
N THR A 113 -14.62 -1.28 -0.11
CA THR A 113 -13.97 -2.18 -1.06
C THR A 113 -13.09 -1.44 -2.07
N THR A 114 -13.41 -0.20 -2.43
CA THR A 114 -12.49 0.67 -3.20
C THR A 114 -11.18 0.85 -2.44
N LEU A 115 -11.27 1.20 -1.16
CA LEU A 115 -10.11 1.39 -0.29
C LEU A 115 -9.30 0.09 -0.16
N LEU A 116 -9.98 -1.05 -0.01
CA LEU A 116 -9.34 -2.36 0.01
C LEU A 116 -8.56 -2.65 -1.28
N ALA A 117 -9.17 -2.42 -2.44
CA ALA A 117 -8.52 -2.62 -3.73
C ALA A 117 -7.26 -1.76 -3.87
N LEU A 118 -7.31 -0.51 -3.41
CA LEU A 118 -6.16 0.40 -3.41
C LEU A 118 -5.02 -0.11 -2.52
N VAL A 119 -5.34 -0.55 -1.31
CA VAL A 119 -4.37 -1.11 -0.36
C VAL A 119 -3.75 -2.40 -0.90
N ILE A 120 -4.55 -3.30 -1.49
CA ILE A 120 -4.05 -4.55 -2.09
C ILE A 120 -3.13 -4.25 -3.28
N ALA A 121 -3.51 -3.33 -4.17
CA ALA A 121 -2.68 -2.92 -5.29
C ALA A 121 -1.32 -2.38 -4.83
N GLN A 122 -1.32 -1.55 -3.78
CA GLN A 122 -0.09 -1.06 -3.18
C GLN A 122 0.73 -2.18 -2.53
N ALA A 123 0.08 -3.14 -1.86
CA ALA A 123 0.74 -4.28 -1.23
C ALA A 123 1.45 -5.14 -2.27
N VAL A 124 0.76 -5.48 -3.35
CA VAL A 124 1.31 -6.29 -4.45
C VAL A 124 2.51 -5.59 -5.09
N SER A 125 2.41 -4.28 -5.33
CA SER A 125 3.53 -3.48 -5.85
C SER A 125 4.76 -3.58 -4.93
N LEU A 126 4.59 -3.34 -3.63
CA LEU A 126 5.68 -3.41 -2.65
C LEU A 126 6.27 -4.82 -2.51
N VAL A 127 5.42 -5.84 -2.46
CA VAL A 127 5.83 -7.25 -2.38
C VAL A 127 6.65 -7.63 -3.61
N LEU A 128 6.26 -7.20 -4.81
CA LEU A 128 7.00 -7.49 -6.05
C LEU A 128 8.32 -6.75 -6.13
N VAL A 129 8.37 -5.49 -5.70
CA VAL A 129 9.64 -4.75 -5.54
C VAL A 129 10.56 -5.53 -4.62
N LEU A 130 10.06 -5.98 -3.47
CA LEU A 130 10.85 -6.70 -2.48
C LEU A 130 11.32 -8.09 -2.98
N MET A 131 10.45 -8.84 -3.67
CA MET A 131 10.81 -10.10 -4.29
C MET A 131 11.88 -9.90 -5.37
N SER A 132 11.81 -8.82 -6.16
CA SER A 132 12.81 -8.54 -7.19
C SER A 132 14.19 -8.20 -6.61
N TYR A 133 14.24 -7.59 -5.42
CA TYR A 133 15.49 -7.40 -4.68
C TYR A 133 16.07 -8.73 -4.19
N ARG A 134 15.22 -9.66 -3.72
CA ARG A 134 15.66 -10.96 -3.22
C ARG A 134 16.06 -11.96 -4.30
N ARG A 135 15.39 -11.96 -5.46
CA ARG A 135 15.55 -13.02 -6.47
C ARG A 135 16.70 -12.79 -7.46
N GLY A 136 17.40 -11.67 -7.36
CA GLY A 136 18.43 -11.27 -8.33
C GLY A 136 17.77 -10.89 -9.66
N TRP A 137 18.02 -9.68 -10.13
CA TRP A 137 17.46 -9.18 -11.38
C TRP A 137 18.02 -10.02 -12.54
N HIS A 138 17.15 -10.78 -13.19
CA HIS A 138 17.38 -11.32 -14.54
C HIS A 138 16.40 -10.54 -15.41
N GLY A 139 16.95 -9.75 -16.34
CA GLY A 139 16.21 -8.80 -17.17
C GLY A 139 14.96 -9.39 -17.81
#